data_AF-A0A9N9QB58-F1
#
_entry.id   AF-A0A9N9QB58-F1
#
_cell.length_a   1.000
_cell.length_b   1.000
_cell.length_c   1.000
_cell.angle_alpha   90.00
_cell.angle_beta   90.00
_cell.angle_gamma   90.00
#
_symmetry.space_group_name_H-M   'P 1'
#
loop_
_entity.id
_entity.type
_entity.pdbx_description
1 polymer ?
#
loop_
_entity_poly.entity_id
_entity_poly.type
_entity_poly.pdbx_seq_one_letter_code
_entity_poly.pdbx_strand_id
1 'polypeptide(L)'
;MDEETGESDYKFQISKNAETGEEEYVTYCLDEETGEKLYCTIDKICESFQMPNPFKITRYATHLTAIVRHRNDKSKKSSERRMEFMTAIVFLIPTFIIFTPLLGVIILTFDFILHRWCHRQNAKLRHRNDSSIFYQSPLHMINKEFCSKCLYEEDGKKIHAIQNIRYNRKHMVKESLRRAVA
;
A
#
# COMPACT_ATOMS: atom_id res chain seq x y z
N MET A 1 52.64 10.39 -35.29
CA MET A 1 51.75 9.72 -36.26
C MET A 1 52.52 8.53 -36.79
N ASP A 2 51.94 7.33 -36.76
CA ASP A 2 52.45 6.28 -37.61
C ASP A 2 51.93 6.49 -39.04
N GLU A 3 52.77 6.18 -40.01
CA GLU A 3 52.53 6.48 -41.42
C GLU A 3 51.49 5.53 -42.05
N GLU A 4 51.03 4.52 -41.30
CA GLU A 4 50.18 3.44 -41.80
C GLU A 4 48.71 3.56 -41.37
N THR A 5 48.40 4.19 -40.23
CA THR A 5 47.02 4.25 -39.70
C THR A 5 46.50 5.66 -39.43
N GLY A 6 47.36 6.68 -39.36
CA GLY A 6 46.92 8.06 -39.11
C GLY A 6 46.26 8.27 -37.73
N GLU A 7 46.36 7.28 -36.84
CA GLU A 7 45.86 7.37 -35.48
C GLU A 7 46.92 8.01 -34.58
N SER A 8 46.58 9.12 -33.96
CA SER A 8 47.37 9.73 -32.90
C SER A 8 47.09 8.98 -31.60
N ASP A 9 48.10 8.27 -31.11
CA ASP A 9 48.07 7.56 -29.82
C ASP A 9 48.06 8.59 -28.67
N TYR A 10 46.88 9.12 -28.34
CA TYR A 10 46.72 10.10 -27.27
C TYR A 10 46.72 9.37 -25.92
N LYS A 11 47.88 9.37 -25.26
CA LYS A 11 48.00 8.86 -23.89
C LYS A 11 47.48 9.89 -22.89
N PHE A 12 46.20 9.79 -22.53
CA PHE A 12 45.57 10.66 -21.54
C PHE A 12 46.15 10.45 -20.14
N GLN A 13 46.46 11.54 -19.44
CA GLN A 13 46.89 11.53 -18.04
C GLN A 13 45.85 12.25 -17.18
N ILE A 14 45.60 11.70 -15.98
CA ILE A 14 44.69 12.30 -15.00
C ILE A 14 45.50 13.22 -14.11
N SER A 15 45.19 14.51 -14.12
CA SER A 15 45.76 15.50 -13.20
C SER A 15 44.68 16.09 -12.31
N LYS A 16 44.99 16.35 -11.04
CA LYS A 16 44.06 17.02 -10.14
C LYS A 16 44.22 18.53 -10.25
N ASN A 17 43.11 19.21 -10.49
CA ASN A 17 43.08 20.67 -10.50
C ASN A 17 43.35 21.17 -9.07
N ALA A 18 44.36 22.05 -8.93
CA ALA A 18 44.79 22.56 -7.63
C ALA A 18 43.76 23.49 -6.96
N GLU A 19 42.83 24.06 -7.74
CA GLU A 19 41.86 25.05 -7.26
C GLU A 19 40.50 24.40 -6.89
N THR A 20 40.04 23.40 -7.66
CA THR A 20 38.74 22.73 -7.45
C THR A 20 38.85 21.32 -6.87
N GLY A 21 40.02 20.69 -6.94
CA GLY A 21 40.23 19.30 -6.49
C GLY A 21 39.64 18.23 -7.41
N GLU A 22 39.08 18.64 -8.56
CA GLU A 22 38.48 17.74 -9.55
C GLU A 22 39.56 17.06 -10.41
N GLU A 23 39.28 15.84 -10.85
CA GLU A 23 40.15 15.07 -11.73
C GLU A 23 39.92 15.48 -13.19
N GLU A 24 40.90 16.14 -13.78
CA GLU A 24 40.87 16.57 -15.18
C GLU A 24 41.76 15.67 -16.04
N TYR A 25 41.22 15.28 -17.19
CA TYR A 25 41.96 14.56 -18.21
C TYR A 25 42.74 15.56 -19.07
N VAL A 26 44.06 15.45 -19.03
CA VAL A 26 44.98 16.34 -19.75
C VAL A 26 45.76 15.49 -20.76
N THR A 27 45.90 16.04 -21.97
CA THR A 27 46.78 15.49 -23.00
C THR A 27 47.84 16.52 -23.35
N TYR A 28 48.97 16.09 -23.90
CA TYR A 28 50.03 17.00 -24.34
C TYR A 28 50.30 16.83 -25.83
N CYS A 29 50.61 17.95 -26.49
CA CYS A 29 51.13 17.99 -27.84
C CYS A 29 52.59 18.46 -27.76
N LEU A 30 53.46 17.89 -28.60
CA LEU A 30 54.81 18.41 -28.78
C LEU A 30 54.76 19.51 -29.82
N ASP A 31 55.33 20.67 -29.50
CA ASP A 31 55.56 21.71 -30.49
C ASP A 31 56.62 21.24 -31.49
N GLU A 32 56.33 21.34 -32.79
CA GLU A 32 57.22 20.87 -33.86
C GLU A 32 58.47 21.76 -33.99
N GLU A 33 58.41 23.03 -33.55
CA GLU A 33 59.52 23.98 -33.70
C GLU A 33 60.46 23.99 -32.49
N THR A 34 59.92 23.81 -31.27
CA THR A 34 60.71 23.88 -30.02
C THR A 34 60.86 22.55 -29.29
N GLY A 35 60.04 21.54 -29.61
CA GLY A 35 60.03 20.24 -28.92
C GLY A 35 59.47 20.30 -27.49
N GLU A 36 58.89 21.43 -27.08
CA GLU A 36 58.32 21.61 -25.75
C GLU A 36 56.95 20.93 -25.64
N LYS A 37 56.61 20.46 -24.43
CA LYS A 37 55.32 19.83 -24.14
C LYS A 37 54.29 20.88 -23.78
N LEU A 38 53.30 21.06 -24.63
CA LEU A 38 52.14 21.91 -24.38
C LEU A 38 50.98 21.07 -23.86
N TYR A 39 50.52 21.36 -22.64
CA TYR A 39 49.44 20.64 -21.97
C TYR A 39 48.09 21.30 -22.26
N CYS A 40 47.14 20.52 -22.77
CA CYS A 40 45.80 20.97 -23.13
C CYS A 40 44.73 20.12 -22.42
N THR A 41 43.74 20.79 -21.82
CA THR A 41 42.54 20.16 -21.27
C THR A 41 41.54 19.83 -22.39
N ILE A 42 40.78 18.75 -22.21
CA ILE A 42 39.81 18.25 -23.21
C ILE A 42 38.77 19.31 -23.59
N ASP A 43 38.34 20.15 -22.65
CA ASP A 43 37.33 21.18 -22.90
C ASP A 43 37.79 22.20 -23.96
N LYS A 44 39.06 22.62 -23.89
CA LYS A 44 39.65 23.55 -24.88
C LYS A 44 39.79 22.90 -26.27
N ILE A 45 40.04 21.59 -26.31
CA ILE A 45 40.12 20.84 -27.57
C ILE A 45 38.72 20.79 -28.20
N CYS A 46 37.67 20.47 -27.43
CA CYS A 46 36.28 20.47 -27.92
C CYS A 46 35.81 21.84 -28.43
N GLU A 47 36.21 22.93 -27.78
CA GLU A 47 35.92 24.29 -28.26
C GLU A 47 36.63 24.60 -29.57
N SER A 48 37.88 24.15 -29.74
CA SER A 48 38.64 24.36 -30.98
C SER A 48 38.08 23.60 -32.20
N PHE A 49 37.32 22.51 -31.97
CA PHE A 49 36.67 21.74 -33.03
C PHE A 49 35.26 22.25 -33.40
N GLN A 50 34.75 23.32 -32.78
CA GLN A 50 33.49 23.93 -33.20
C GLN A 50 33.67 24.68 -34.54
N MET A 51 33.60 23.95 -35.65
CA MET A 51 33.45 24.58 -36.96
C MET A 51 32.12 25.36 -36.99
N PRO A 52 32.09 26.60 -37.50
CA PRO A 52 30.85 27.33 -37.70
C PRO A 52 29.96 26.56 -38.68
N ASN A 53 28.82 26.08 -38.18
CA ASN A 53 27.89 25.23 -38.92
C ASN A 53 27.43 25.95 -40.21
N PRO A 54 27.78 25.47 -41.43
CA PRO A 54 27.56 26.22 -42.66
C PRO A 54 26.09 26.19 -43.14
N PHE A 55 25.22 25.43 -42.46
CA PHE A 55 23.84 25.25 -42.88
C PHE A 55 22.87 26.09 -42.05
N LYS A 56 22.30 27.13 -42.68
CA LYS A 56 21.13 27.84 -42.18
C LYS A 56 19.92 26.90 -42.25
N ILE A 57 19.63 26.23 -41.13
CA ILE A 57 18.44 25.39 -40.98
C ILE A 57 17.20 26.27 -41.24
N THR A 58 16.45 25.95 -42.29
CA THR A 58 15.21 26.65 -42.65
C THR A 58 14.15 26.49 -41.54
N ARG A 59 13.37 27.55 -41.29
CA ARG A 59 12.33 27.64 -40.24
C ARG A 59 11.29 26.51 -40.25
N TYR A 60 11.22 25.69 -41.30
CA TYR A 60 10.30 24.55 -41.38
C TYR A 60 10.80 23.32 -40.60
N ALA A 61 12.12 23.15 -40.42
CA ALA A 61 12.68 22.04 -39.65
C ALA A 61 12.43 22.17 -38.14
N THR A 62 12.38 23.40 -37.62
CA THR A 62 12.11 23.65 -36.20
C THR A 62 10.68 23.25 -35.82
N HIS A 63 9.71 23.43 -36.71
CA HIS A 63 8.31 23.08 -36.44
C HIS A 63 8.10 21.56 -36.30
N LEU A 64 8.86 20.75 -37.06
CA LEU A 64 8.84 19.28 -36.93
C LEU A 64 9.39 18.83 -35.58
N THR A 65 10.51 19.42 -35.12
CA THR A 65 11.07 19.09 -33.80
C THR A 65 10.15 19.52 -32.65
N ALA A 66 9.41 20.62 -32.81
CA ALA A 66 8.41 21.07 -31.83
C ALA A 66 7.21 20.11 -31.76
N ILE A 67 6.71 19.62 -32.89
CA ILE A 67 5.61 18.64 -32.96
C ILE A 67 6.03 17.30 -32.32
N VAL A 68 7.26 16.83 -32.61
CA VAL A 68 7.81 15.60 -32.03
C VAL A 68 8.02 15.74 -30.51
N ARG A 69 8.53 16.89 -30.04
CA ARG A 69 8.62 17.21 -28.60
C ARG A 69 7.25 17.20 -27.93
N HIS A 70 6.25 17.88 -28.50
CA HIS A 70 4.90 17.93 -27.95
C HIS A 70 4.24 16.55 -27.84
N ARG A 71 4.57 15.63 -28.76
CA ARG A 71 4.07 14.25 -28.74
C ARG A 71 4.76 13.39 -27.67
N ASN A 72 6.07 13.59 -27.48
CA ASN A 72 6.84 12.93 -26.42
C ASN A 72 6.48 13.44 -25.02
N ASP A 73 6.19 14.73 -24.84
CA ASP A 73 5.78 15.28 -23.55
C ASP A 73 4.39 14.77 -23.13
N LYS A 74 3.47 14.58 -24.08
CA LYS A 74 2.18 13.93 -23.80
C LYS A 74 2.34 12.47 -23.40
N SER A 75 3.27 11.72 -24.00
CA SER A 75 3.50 10.32 -23.63
C SER A 75 4.16 10.21 -22.25
N LYS A 76 5.15 11.06 -21.95
CA LYS A 76 5.80 11.17 -20.62
C LYS A 76 4.79 11.48 -19.52
N LYS A 77 3.93 12.49 -19.72
CA LYS A 77 2.88 12.89 -18.75
C LYS A 77 1.81 11.82 -18.53
N SER A 78 1.61 10.92 -19.49
CA SER A 78 0.76 9.73 -19.32
C SER A 78 1.48 8.60 -18.58
N SER A 79 2.80 8.45 -18.78
CA SER A 79 3.62 7.46 -18.10
C SER A 79 3.88 7.83 -16.63
N GLU A 80 4.06 9.11 -16.31
CA GLU A 80 4.17 9.62 -14.93
C GLU A 80 2.90 9.34 -14.15
N ARG A 81 1.73 9.70 -14.70
CA ARG A 81 0.45 9.39 -14.05
C ARG A 81 0.21 7.89 -13.86
N ARG A 82 0.66 7.06 -14.81
CA ARG A 82 0.64 5.60 -14.63
C ARG A 82 1.58 5.16 -13.52
N MET A 83 2.78 5.73 -13.42
CA MET A 83 3.72 5.40 -12.34
C MET A 83 3.19 5.83 -10.98
N GLU A 84 2.61 7.03 -10.84
CA GLU A 84 1.95 7.51 -9.61
C GLU A 84 0.79 6.60 -9.18
N PHE A 85 -0.02 6.15 -10.14
CA PHE A 85 -1.11 5.23 -9.87
C PHE A 85 -0.58 3.84 -9.46
N MET A 86 0.48 3.36 -10.09
CA MET A 86 1.11 2.08 -9.73
C MET A 86 1.78 2.15 -8.36
N THR A 87 2.49 3.24 -8.01
CA THR A 87 3.01 3.43 -6.66
C THR A 87 1.88 3.49 -5.64
N ALA A 88 0.81 4.24 -5.91
CA ALA A 88 -0.36 4.27 -5.03
C ALA A 88 -0.93 2.87 -4.77
N ILE A 89 -1.10 2.05 -5.82
CA ILE A 89 -1.59 0.67 -5.71
C ILE A 89 -0.63 -0.22 -4.92
N VAL A 90 0.68 -0.12 -5.17
CA VAL A 90 1.71 -0.90 -4.48
C VAL A 90 1.72 -0.64 -2.98
N PHE A 91 1.37 0.58 -2.54
CA PHE A 91 1.22 0.89 -1.11
C PHE A 91 -0.18 0.59 -0.55
N LEU A 92 -1.24 0.72 -1.36
CA LEU A 92 -2.63 0.48 -0.96
C LEU A 92 -2.96 -1.00 -0.77
N ILE A 93 -2.46 -1.88 -1.64
CA ILE A 93 -2.80 -3.31 -1.58
C ILE A 93 -2.28 -3.96 -0.28
N PRO A 94 -1.00 -3.82 0.11
CA PRO A 94 -0.50 -4.42 1.34
C PRO A 94 -1.15 -3.83 2.58
N THR A 95 -1.43 -2.52 2.59
CA THR A 95 -2.14 -1.88 3.69
C THR A 95 -3.56 -2.41 3.80
N PHE A 96 -4.30 -2.55 2.69
CA PHE A 96 -5.66 -3.09 2.74
C PHE A 96 -5.68 -4.55 3.22
N ILE A 97 -4.73 -5.38 2.76
CA ILE A 97 -4.63 -6.80 3.14
C ILE A 97 -4.31 -6.97 4.62
N ILE A 98 -3.46 -6.11 5.20
CA ILE A 98 -3.07 -6.19 6.62
C ILE A 98 -4.09 -5.49 7.52
N PHE A 99 -4.64 -4.36 7.08
CA PHE A 99 -5.55 -3.54 7.88
C PHE A 99 -6.94 -4.17 8.00
N THR A 100 -7.42 -4.87 6.96
CA THR A 100 -8.72 -5.55 7.00
C THR A 100 -8.84 -6.60 8.12
N PRO A 101 -7.92 -7.58 8.27
CA PRO A 101 -7.98 -8.54 9.37
C PRO A 101 -7.76 -7.87 10.73
N LEU A 102 -6.88 -6.86 10.83
CA LEU A 102 -6.70 -6.07 12.04
C LEU A 102 -8.01 -5.39 12.48
N LEU A 103 -8.69 -4.72 11.55
CA LEU A 103 -10.01 -4.13 11.81
C LEU A 103 -11.03 -5.18 12.22
N GLY A 104 -11.01 -6.35 11.58
CA GLY A 104 -11.87 -7.48 11.97
C GLY A 104 -11.63 -7.91 13.43
N VAL A 105 -10.37 -8.07 13.83
CA VAL A 105 -9.99 -8.40 15.22
C VAL A 105 -10.44 -7.29 16.18
N ILE A 106 -10.24 -6.03 15.82
CA ILE A 106 -10.70 -4.88 16.62
C ILE A 106 -12.22 -4.92 16.80
N ILE A 107 -12.99 -5.10 15.73
CA ILE A 107 -14.46 -5.19 15.79
C ILE A 107 -14.90 -6.37 16.67
N LEU A 108 -14.29 -7.55 16.50
CA LEU A 108 -14.61 -8.73 17.30
C LEU A 108 -14.31 -8.53 18.79
N THR A 109 -13.17 -7.91 19.12
CA THR A 109 -12.82 -7.59 20.51
C THR A 109 -13.79 -6.59 21.12
N PHE A 110 -14.19 -5.55 20.39
CA PHE A 110 -15.22 -4.60 20.84
C PHE A 110 -16.57 -5.28 21.03
N ASP A 111 -17.03 -6.12 20.09
CA ASP A 111 -18.30 -6.83 20.25
C ASP A 111 -18.26 -7.77 21.46
N PHE A 112 -17.13 -8.44 21.70
CA PHE A 112 -16.98 -9.30 22.87
C PHE A 112 -17.08 -8.54 24.20
N ILE A 113 -16.50 -7.34 24.27
CA ILE A 113 -16.65 -6.44 25.43
C ILE A 113 -18.11 -6.02 25.59
N LEU A 114 -18.76 -5.58 24.50
CA LEU A 114 -20.18 -5.20 24.50
C LEU A 114 -21.07 -6.38 24.90
N HIS A 115 -20.80 -7.58 24.40
CA HIS A 115 -21.52 -8.80 24.72
C HIS A 115 -21.47 -9.11 26.22
N ARG A 116 -20.28 -9.01 26.83
CA ARG A 116 -20.12 -9.15 28.28
C ARG A 116 -20.83 -8.03 29.05
N TRP A 117 -20.83 -6.81 28.53
CA TRP A 117 -21.55 -5.69 29.14
C TRP A 117 -23.06 -5.90 29.09
N CYS A 118 -23.63 -6.33 27.96
CA CYS A 118 -25.03 -6.69 27.81
C CYS A 118 -25.43 -7.77 28.83
N HIS A 119 -24.60 -8.80 29.00
CA HIS A 119 -24.80 -9.83 30.02
C HIS A 119 -24.89 -9.28 31.45
N ARG A 120 -24.05 -8.28 31.78
CA ARG A 120 -24.07 -7.64 33.09
C ARG A 120 -25.32 -6.77 33.25
N GLN A 121 -25.73 -6.02 32.23
CA GLN A 121 -26.93 -5.19 32.31
C GLN A 121 -28.20 -6.04 32.39
N ASN A 122 -28.33 -7.08 31.57
CA ASN A 122 -29.47 -7.99 31.62
C ASN A 122 -29.56 -8.73 32.96
N ALA A 123 -28.43 -9.07 33.58
CA ALA A 123 -28.42 -9.65 34.92
C ALA A 123 -28.96 -8.66 35.98
N LYS A 124 -28.59 -7.38 35.88
CA LYS A 124 -29.12 -6.32 36.77
C LYS A 124 -30.61 -6.10 36.56
N LEU A 125 -31.08 -6.08 35.31
CA LEU A 125 -32.50 -5.93 35.00
C LEU A 125 -33.34 -7.10 35.54
N ARG A 126 -32.85 -8.34 35.36
CA ARG A 126 -33.47 -9.53 35.96
C ARG A 126 -33.59 -9.43 37.47
N HIS A 127 -32.57 -8.92 38.15
CA HIS A 127 -32.63 -8.71 39.61
C HIS A 127 -33.67 -7.66 40.02
N ARG A 128 -33.92 -6.65 39.18
CA ARG A 128 -34.95 -5.62 39.41
C ARG A 128 -36.34 -6.07 38.98
N ASN A 129 -36.48 -7.31 38.50
CA ASN A 129 -37.71 -7.89 37.96
C ASN A 129 -38.31 -7.06 36.81
N ASP A 130 -37.47 -6.30 36.10
CA ASP A 130 -37.86 -5.50 34.96
C ASP A 130 -37.51 -6.27 33.68
N SER A 131 -38.54 -6.79 33.01
CA SER A 131 -38.42 -7.57 31.77
C SER A 131 -38.76 -6.78 30.51
N SER A 132 -38.93 -5.46 30.63
CA SER A 132 -39.35 -4.61 29.51
C SER A 132 -38.26 -4.44 28.44
N ILE A 133 -36.98 -4.53 28.84
CA ILE A 133 -35.84 -4.24 27.97
C ILE A 133 -34.82 -5.39 28.04
N PHE A 134 -34.28 -5.78 26.88
CA PHE A 134 -33.22 -6.78 26.76
C PHE A 134 -32.09 -6.25 25.87
N TYR A 135 -30.88 -6.16 26.41
CA TYR A 135 -29.71 -5.70 25.65
C TYR A 135 -29.04 -6.86 24.93
N GLN A 136 -28.67 -6.67 23.66
CA GLN A 136 -28.01 -7.68 22.83
C GLN A 136 -26.86 -7.04 22.02
N SER A 137 -25.73 -7.74 21.90
CA SER A 137 -24.62 -7.28 21.05
C SER A 137 -24.90 -7.55 19.56
N PRO A 138 -24.41 -6.70 18.64
CA PRO A 138 -24.60 -6.89 17.20
C PRO A 138 -24.17 -8.27 16.70
N LEU A 139 -23.02 -8.78 17.15
CA LEU A 139 -22.51 -10.12 16.77
C LEU A 139 -22.90 -11.21 17.78
N HIS A 140 -24.00 -11.03 18.52
CA HIS A 140 -24.47 -12.02 19.49
C HIS A 140 -24.69 -13.41 18.88
N MET A 141 -25.10 -13.50 17.61
CA MET A 141 -25.29 -14.78 16.91
C MET A 141 -23.99 -15.58 16.78
N ILE A 142 -22.86 -14.91 16.66
CA ILE A 142 -21.55 -15.56 16.60
C ILE A 142 -21.09 -15.85 18.04
N ASN A 143 -21.19 -14.85 18.91
CA ASN A 143 -20.71 -14.95 20.28
C ASN A 143 -21.46 -15.97 21.14
N LYS A 144 -22.75 -16.25 20.87
CA LYS A 144 -23.53 -17.23 21.64
C LYS A 144 -22.97 -18.66 21.53
N GLU A 145 -22.33 -18.99 20.41
CA GLU A 145 -21.75 -20.32 20.15
C GLU A 145 -20.49 -20.56 21.00
N PHE A 146 -19.77 -19.49 21.34
CA PHE A 146 -18.50 -19.57 22.10
C PHE A 146 -18.65 -19.13 23.56
N CYS A 147 -19.68 -18.33 23.87
CA CYS A 147 -19.92 -17.82 25.20
C CYS A 147 -20.62 -18.87 26.06
N SER A 148 -19.91 -19.43 27.04
CA SER A 148 -20.45 -20.43 27.97
C SER A 148 -21.76 -19.97 28.62
N LYS A 149 -21.85 -18.71 29.04
CA LYS A 149 -23.07 -18.18 29.66
C LYS A 149 -24.27 -18.21 28.71
N CYS A 150 -24.08 -17.89 27.43
CA CYS A 150 -25.15 -18.00 26.42
C CYS A 150 -25.59 -19.44 26.22
N LEU A 151 -24.63 -20.37 26.12
CA LEU A 151 -24.91 -21.80 25.99
C LEU A 151 -25.72 -22.33 27.17
N TYR A 152 -25.30 -22.04 28.40
CA TYR A 152 -26.04 -22.45 29.60
C TYR A 152 -27.46 -21.87 29.65
N GLU A 153 -27.64 -20.61 29.25
CA GLU A 153 -28.97 -20.00 29.19
C GLU A 153 -29.86 -20.66 28.13
N GLU A 154 -29.31 -21.03 26.97
CA GLU A 154 -30.05 -21.71 25.91
C GLU A 154 -30.45 -23.13 26.32
N ASP A 155 -29.52 -23.90 26.88
CA ASP A 155 -29.80 -25.25 27.36
C ASP A 155 -30.80 -25.23 28.52
N GLY A 156 -30.68 -24.25 29.43
CA GLY A 156 -31.66 -24.01 30.48
C GLY A 156 -33.07 -23.75 29.91
N LYS A 157 -33.19 -22.94 28.84
CA LYS A 157 -34.47 -22.71 28.15
C LYS A 157 -35.02 -24.00 27.52
N LYS A 158 -34.18 -24.82 26.89
CA LYS A 158 -34.59 -26.12 26.31
C LYS A 158 -35.12 -27.06 27.40
N ILE A 159 -34.39 -27.18 28.51
CA ILE A 159 -34.80 -28.00 29.65
C ILE A 159 -36.12 -27.50 30.21
N HIS A 160 -36.25 -26.19 30.43
CA HIS A 160 -37.48 -25.58 30.93
C HIS A 160 -38.67 -25.82 30.00
N ALA A 161 -38.47 -25.73 28.68
CA ALA A 161 -39.52 -26.03 27.70
C ALA A 161 -39.99 -27.49 27.81
N ILE A 162 -39.06 -28.45 27.90
CA ILE A 162 -39.39 -29.88 28.08
C ILE A 162 -40.13 -30.11 29.40
N GLN A 163 -39.65 -29.50 30.49
CA GLN A 163 -40.30 -29.59 31.79
C GLN A 163 -41.73 -29.02 31.76
N ASN A 164 -41.91 -27.89 31.10
CA ASN A 164 -43.23 -27.25 30.95
C ASN A 164 -44.20 -28.13 30.15
N ILE A 165 -43.74 -28.75 29.05
CA ILE A 165 -44.54 -29.72 28.29
C ILE A 165 -44.97 -30.90 29.15
N ARG A 166 -44.03 -31.46 29.94
CA ARG A 166 -44.32 -32.58 30.85
C ARG A 166 -45.30 -32.18 31.94
N TYR A 167 -45.14 -30.98 32.50
CA TYR A 167 -46.03 -30.42 33.52
C TYR A 167 -47.45 -30.26 32.96
N ASN A 168 -47.60 -29.63 31.80
CA ASN A 168 -48.89 -29.42 31.15
C ASN A 168 -49.58 -30.75 30.81
N ARG A 169 -48.83 -31.75 30.31
CA ARG A 169 -49.39 -33.09 30.06
C ARG A 169 -49.94 -33.72 31.34
N LYS A 170 -49.17 -33.70 32.43
CA LYS A 170 -49.63 -34.22 33.73
C LYS A 170 -50.87 -33.46 34.22
N HIS A 171 -50.90 -32.14 34.03
CA HIS A 171 -52.04 -31.30 34.38
C HIS A 171 -53.31 -31.72 33.62
N MET A 172 -53.22 -31.88 32.30
CA MET A 172 -54.37 -32.32 31.48
C MET A 172 -54.87 -33.72 31.84
N VAL A 173 -53.97 -34.65 32.13
CA VAL A 173 -54.36 -36.00 32.60
C VAL A 173 -55.08 -35.92 33.95
N LYS A 174 -54.59 -35.10 34.87
CA LYS A 174 -55.25 -34.88 36.17
C LYS A 174 -56.63 -34.24 36.02
N GLU A 175 -56.80 -33.28 35.13
CA GLU A 175 -58.09 -32.65 34.86
C GLU A 175 -59.09 -33.60 34.21
N SER A 176 -58.65 -34.40 33.24
CA SER A 176 -59.52 -35.41 32.60
C SER A 176 -59.98 -36.48 33.58
N LEU A 177 -59.09 -36.97 34.46
CA LEU A 177 -59.47 -37.89 35.54
C LEU A 177 -60.47 -37.27 36.52
N ARG A 178 -60.27 -36.00 36.91
CA ARG A 178 -61.24 -35.29 37.78
C ARG A 178 -62.62 -35.19 37.14
N ARG A 179 -62.70 -34.95 35.83
CA ARG A 179 -63.98 -34.90 35.10
C ARG A 179 -64.64 -36.27 34.93
N ALA A 180 -63.87 -37.35 34.93
CA ALA A 180 -64.40 -38.71 34.79
C ALA A 180 -64.92 -39.29 36.12
N VAL A 181 -64.49 -38.75 37.26
CA VAL A 181 -64.88 -39.19 38.61
C VAL A 181 -66.01 -38.33 39.20
N ALA A 182 -66.23 -37.13 38.67
CA ALA A 182 -67.36 -36.26 38.99
C ALA A 182 -68.60 -36.67 38.18
#